data_AF-A0A2J6Q8R6-F1
#
_entry.id   AF-A0A2J6Q8R6-F1
#
_cell.length_a   1.000
_cell.length_b   1.000
_cell.length_c   1.000
_cell.angle_alpha   90.00
_cell.angle_beta   90.00
_cell.angle_gamma   90.00
#
_symmetry.space_group_name_H-M   'P 1'
#
loop_
_entity.id
_entity.type
_entity.pdbx_description
1 polymer ?
#
loop_
_entity_poly.entity_id
_entity_poly.type
_entity_poly.pdbx_seq_one_letter_code
_entity_poly.pdbx_strand_id
1 'polypeptide(L)'
;MVFGIHKLHLKVDEHKLYSEDANKEVFVLYRHSAGDLRRILIKNSKLRDNALSRRQQKALAAFKKSELFDFRKDTEHSRKEVIEAYFHLFDDLFFFGSLRRRVELRIRHRKLRGPLCTLGITSGREIEDRIRGMFKGDNVKKAVEIKIYLEEEEHRSRKEALVEYRATLLHEMIHAFLLCWACDYEECTAAWDGHGHGAIWQDIACALEHATRERGFLHLELRLGREISLAIEVHQTGSWPRKSDFARWNIAERDFLKRYKYVENIEGPPQWRKS
;
A
#
# COMPACT_ATOMS: atom_id res chain seq x y z
N MET A 1 2.73 -7.24 21.45
CA MET A 1 2.93 -8.40 20.54
C MET A 1 3.38 -9.58 21.38
N VAL A 2 2.71 -10.74 21.27
CA VAL A 2 3.20 -11.95 21.94
C VAL A 2 4.25 -12.56 21.01
N PHE A 3 5.52 -12.44 21.38
CA PHE A 3 6.62 -12.97 20.60
C PHE A 3 6.59 -14.49 20.63
N GLY A 4 5.86 -15.08 19.69
CA GLY A 4 5.96 -16.50 19.40
C GLY A 4 7.36 -16.85 18.89
N ILE A 5 7.73 -18.12 19.00
CA ILE A 5 8.97 -18.64 18.42
C ILE A 5 8.99 -18.32 16.92
N HIS A 6 10.07 -17.68 16.46
CA HIS A 6 10.29 -17.41 15.03
C HIS A 6 10.21 -18.72 14.24
N LYS A 7 9.39 -18.75 13.20
CA LYS A 7 9.20 -19.92 12.35
C LYS A 7 9.90 -19.69 11.01
N LEU A 8 10.42 -20.77 10.43
CA LEU A 8 10.99 -20.73 9.08
C LEU A 8 10.00 -20.09 8.10
N HIS A 9 10.52 -19.16 7.31
CA HIS A 9 9.77 -18.49 6.25
C HIS A 9 9.37 -19.50 5.17
N LEU A 10 8.10 -19.43 4.76
CA LEU A 10 7.57 -20.16 3.63
C LEU A 10 7.86 -19.36 2.35
N LYS A 11 8.40 -20.05 1.34
CA LYS A 11 8.49 -19.49 0.00
C LYS A 11 7.09 -19.44 -0.62
N VAL A 12 6.85 -18.40 -1.41
CA VAL A 12 5.62 -18.28 -2.19
C VAL A 12 5.70 -19.25 -3.37
N ASP A 13 4.72 -20.14 -3.50
CA ASP A 13 4.59 -21.01 -4.66
C ASP A 13 4.09 -20.21 -5.87
N GLU A 14 5.02 -19.81 -6.73
CA GLU A 14 4.73 -18.96 -7.89
C GLU A 14 3.87 -19.65 -8.95
N HIS A 15 3.90 -20.98 -9.04
CA HIS A 15 3.05 -21.71 -9.99
C HIS A 15 1.58 -21.57 -9.61
N LYS A 16 1.31 -21.52 -8.30
CA LYS A 16 -0.04 -21.33 -7.76
C LYS A 16 -0.53 -19.88 -7.81
N LEU A 17 0.35 -18.87 -7.87
CA LEU A 17 -0.07 -17.46 -7.91
C LEU A 17 -1.00 -17.11 -9.08
N TYR A 18 -0.87 -17.83 -10.18
CA TYR A 18 -1.56 -17.51 -11.44
C TYR A 18 -2.74 -18.43 -11.76
N SER A 19 -3.04 -19.40 -10.90
CA SER A 19 -4.27 -20.20 -11.02
C SER A 19 -5.46 -19.45 -10.40
N GLU A 20 -6.68 -19.68 -10.92
CA GLU A 20 -7.87 -18.93 -10.48
C GLU A 20 -8.27 -19.21 -9.02
N ASP A 21 -7.92 -20.40 -8.50
CA ASP A 21 -8.43 -20.91 -7.22
C ASP A 21 -7.44 -20.88 -6.04
N ALA A 22 -6.13 -20.67 -6.29
CA ALA A 22 -5.11 -21.04 -5.30
C ALA A 22 -4.76 -20.00 -4.22
N ASN A 23 -5.38 -18.82 -4.20
CA ASN A 23 -4.99 -17.78 -3.22
C ASN A 23 -5.07 -18.20 -1.75
N LYS A 24 -5.86 -19.22 -1.41
CA LYS A 24 -5.97 -19.68 -0.01
C LYS A 24 -4.73 -20.41 0.48
N GLU A 25 -3.96 -21.02 -0.42
CA GLU A 25 -2.81 -21.85 -0.07
C GLU A 25 -1.47 -21.14 -0.28
N VAL A 26 -1.45 -20.10 -1.12
CA VAL A 26 -0.19 -19.43 -1.49
C VAL A 26 0.31 -18.49 -0.40
N PHE A 27 -0.60 -17.74 0.22
CA PHE A 27 -0.25 -16.78 1.26
C PHE A 27 -0.71 -17.27 2.64
N VAL A 28 0.26 -17.52 3.50
CA VAL A 28 0.06 -17.89 4.90
C VAL A 28 0.41 -16.68 5.76
N LEU A 29 -0.53 -16.31 6.65
CA LEU A 29 -0.40 -15.13 7.51
C LEU A 29 0.93 -15.18 8.29
N TYR A 30 1.70 -14.11 8.25
CA TYR A 30 2.96 -13.94 9.00
C TYR A 30 4.06 -14.96 8.73
N ARG A 31 4.03 -15.65 7.59
CA ARG A 31 4.98 -16.73 7.29
C ARG A 31 5.91 -16.45 6.13
N HIS A 32 5.85 -15.28 5.49
CA HIS A 32 6.71 -14.99 4.35
C HIS A 32 7.79 -13.97 4.70
N SER A 33 8.96 -14.12 4.09
CA SER A 33 9.97 -13.07 4.16
C SER A 33 9.46 -11.83 3.39
N ALA A 34 9.67 -10.63 3.95
CA ALA A 34 9.29 -9.41 3.26
C ALA A 34 10.04 -9.25 1.92
N GLY A 35 11.27 -9.77 1.83
CA GLY A 35 12.07 -9.79 0.59
C GLY A 35 11.45 -10.64 -0.52
N ASP A 36 10.89 -11.81 -0.19
CA ASP A 36 10.17 -12.66 -1.16
C ASP A 36 8.88 -11.99 -1.61
N LEU A 37 8.11 -11.42 -0.67
CA LEU A 37 6.88 -10.68 -0.95
C LEU A 37 7.13 -9.48 -1.88
N ARG A 38 8.18 -8.71 -1.61
CA ARG A 38 8.64 -7.63 -2.50
C ARG A 38 8.91 -8.16 -3.90
N ARG A 39 9.72 -9.22 -4.01
CA ARG A 39 10.16 -9.79 -5.28
C ARG A 39 8.97 -10.21 -6.15
N ILE A 40 8.02 -10.96 -5.58
CA ILE A 40 6.84 -11.43 -6.33
C ILE A 40 5.93 -10.26 -6.76
N LEU A 41 5.76 -9.24 -5.92
CA LEU A 41 4.88 -8.12 -6.21
C LEU A 41 5.47 -7.24 -7.33
N ILE A 42 6.79 -6.96 -7.27
CA ILE A 42 7.51 -6.26 -8.34
C ILE A 42 7.49 -7.07 -9.64
N LYS A 43 7.65 -8.40 -9.59
CA LYS A 43 7.54 -9.25 -10.77
C LYS A 43 6.13 -9.18 -11.36
N ASN A 44 5.11 -9.27 -10.52
CA ASN A 44 3.71 -9.25 -10.94
C ASN A 44 3.28 -7.89 -11.52
N SER A 45 3.78 -6.77 -10.98
CA SER A 45 3.47 -5.43 -11.46
C SER A 45 4.07 -5.10 -12.83
N LYS A 46 5.05 -5.89 -13.29
CA LYS A 46 5.71 -5.75 -14.60
C LYS A 46 5.06 -6.56 -15.73
N LEU A 47 4.08 -7.42 -15.43
CA LEU A 47 3.42 -8.24 -16.46
C LEU A 47 2.61 -7.35 -17.42
N ARG A 48 2.69 -7.62 -18.73
CA ARG A 48 2.00 -6.88 -19.80
C ARG A 48 1.47 -7.83 -20.86
N ASP A 49 0.50 -7.36 -21.63
CA ASP A 49 -0.07 -8.05 -22.79
C ASP A 49 -0.39 -9.53 -22.48
N ASN A 50 0.17 -10.45 -23.28
CA ASN A 50 -0.04 -11.89 -23.15
C ASN A 50 0.59 -12.49 -21.88
N ALA A 51 1.47 -11.77 -21.20
CA ALA A 51 2.05 -12.19 -19.92
C ALA A 51 1.17 -11.86 -18.72
N LEU A 52 0.11 -11.06 -18.88
CA LEU A 52 -0.86 -10.82 -17.82
C LEU A 52 -1.55 -12.12 -17.42
N SER A 53 -1.69 -12.35 -16.12
CA SER A 53 -2.53 -13.44 -15.62
C SER A 53 -3.99 -13.27 -16.03
N ARG A 54 -4.76 -14.36 -16.07
CA ARG A 54 -6.20 -14.30 -16.38
C ARG A 54 -6.97 -13.35 -15.45
N ARG A 55 -6.58 -13.29 -14.17
CA ARG A 55 -7.10 -12.34 -13.18
C ARG A 55 -6.82 -10.89 -13.58
N GLN A 56 -5.56 -10.57 -13.91
CA GLN A 56 -5.17 -9.24 -14.34
C GLN A 56 -5.86 -8.82 -15.65
N GLN A 57 -5.96 -9.74 -16.62
CA GLN A 57 -6.68 -9.51 -17.88
C GLN A 57 -8.15 -9.16 -17.62
N LYS A 58 -8.84 -9.92 -16.76
CA LYS A 58 -10.23 -9.65 -16.37
C LYS A 58 -10.37 -8.28 -15.69
N ALA A 59 -9.49 -7.97 -14.74
CA ALA A 59 -9.53 -6.70 -14.02
C ALA A 59 -9.25 -5.50 -14.96
N LEU A 60 -8.28 -5.63 -15.87
CA LEU A 60 -7.97 -4.59 -16.86
C LEU A 60 -9.10 -4.41 -17.88
N ALA A 61 -9.74 -5.50 -18.31
CA ALA A 61 -10.91 -5.44 -19.18
C ALA A 61 -12.09 -4.74 -18.49
N ALA A 62 -12.33 -5.03 -17.21
CA ALA A 62 -13.35 -4.36 -16.41
C ALA A 62 -13.03 -2.87 -16.24
N PHE A 63 -11.77 -2.52 -15.96
CA PHE A 63 -11.30 -1.15 -15.86
C PHE A 63 -11.57 -0.34 -17.14
N LYS A 64 -11.25 -0.91 -18.30
CA LYS A 64 -11.42 -0.23 -19.60
C LYS A 64 -12.89 -0.06 -20.01
N LYS A 65 -13.80 -0.90 -19.51
CA LYS A 65 -15.22 -0.91 -19.91
C LYS A 65 -16.13 -0.16 -18.94
N SER A 66 -15.73 0.02 -17.69
CA SER A 66 -16.60 0.55 -16.65
C SER A 66 -16.53 2.08 -16.58
N GLU A 67 -17.70 2.72 -16.57
CA GLU A 67 -17.82 4.18 -16.40
C GLU A 67 -17.37 4.66 -15.00
N LEU A 68 -17.33 3.77 -14.00
CA LEU A 68 -16.79 4.07 -12.66
C LEU A 68 -15.36 4.60 -12.68
N PHE A 69 -14.59 4.28 -13.72
CA PHE A 69 -13.20 4.69 -13.88
C PHE A 69 -13.01 5.86 -14.85
N ASP A 70 -14.08 6.35 -15.52
CA ASP A 70 -13.99 7.45 -16.46
C ASP A 70 -14.25 8.81 -15.79
N PHE A 71 -13.19 9.51 -15.40
CA PHE A 71 -13.26 10.83 -14.76
C PHE A 71 -13.48 11.99 -15.73
N ARG A 72 -13.64 11.73 -17.03
CA ARG A 72 -13.97 12.78 -18.00
C ARG A 72 -15.45 13.11 -17.97
N LYS A 73 -16.27 12.19 -17.47
CA LYS A 73 -17.70 12.38 -17.27
C LYS A 73 -17.94 12.75 -15.81
N ASP A 74 -18.83 13.71 -15.56
CA ASP A 74 -19.40 13.88 -14.23
C ASP A 74 -20.31 12.67 -13.96
N THR A 75 -19.73 11.64 -13.33
CA THR A 75 -20.45 10.44 -12.96
C THR A 75 -21.27 10.68 -11.71
N GLU A 76 -22.47 10.10 -11.63
CA GLU A 76 -23.30 10.09 -10.40
C GLU A 76 -22.68 9.28 -9.25
N HIS A 77 -21.61 8.53 -9.51
CA HIS A 77 -20.94 7.70 -8.51
C HIS A 77 -20.34 8.53 -7.37
N SER A 78 -20.55 8.07 -6.14
CA SER A 78 -19.89 8.64 -4.96
C SER A 78 -18.38 8.39 -5.00
N ARG A 79 -17.60 9.24 -4.32
CA ARG A 79 -16.15 9.00 -4.16
C ARG A 79 -15.87 7.66 -3.48
N LYS A 80 -16.75 7.26 -2.57
CA LYS A 80 -16.67 5.99 -1.84
C LYS A 80 -16.69 4.80 -2.81
N GLU A 81 -17.69 4.74 -3.70
CA GLU A 81 -17.82 3.67 -4.68
C GLU A 81 -16.61 3.61 -5.62
N VAL A 82 -16.11 4.76 -6.06
CA VAL A 82 -14.91 4.83 -6.91
C VAL A 82 -13.70 4.25 -6.17
N ILE A 83 -13.46 4.66 -4.92
CA ILE A 83 -12.32 4.16 -4.12
C ILE A 83 -12.44 2.65 -3.85
N GLU A 84 -13.63 2.15 -3.54
CA GLU A 84 -13.89 0.71 -3.38
C GLU A 84 -13.64 -0.08 -4.67
N ALA A 85 -14.04 0.46 -5.82
CA ALA A 85 -13.75 -0.14 -7.13
C ALA A 85 -12.24 -0.19 -7.40
N TYR A 86 -11.50 0.87 -7.07
CA TYR A 86 -10.04 0.89 -7.19
C TYR A 86 -9.35 -0.10 -6.24
N PHE A 87 -9.88 -0.32 -5.04
CA PHE A 87 -9.35 -1.32 -4.12
C PHE A 87 -9.41 -2.71 -4.74
N HIS A 88 -10.56 -3.08 -5.33
CA HIS A 88 -10.71 -4.36 -6.02
C HIS A 88 -9.82 -4.47 -7.26
N LEU A 89 -9.75 -3.40 -8.06
CA LEU A 89 -8.90 -3.33 -9.24
C LEU A 89 -7.42 -3.55 -8.86
N PHE A 90 -6.90 -2.78 -7.90
CA PHE A 90 -5.52 -2.90 -7.46
C PHE A 90 -5.23 -4.24 -6.81
N ASP A 91 -6.16 -4.79 -6.03
CA ASP A 91 -6.02 -6.12 -5.42
C ASP A 91 -5.85 -7.18 -6.51
N ASP A 92 -6.70 -7.18 -7.55
CA ASP A 92 -6.57 -8.12 -8.66
C ASP A 92 -5.33 -7.89 -9.52
N LEU A 93 -4.93 -6.63 -9.75
CA LEU A 93 -3.81 -6.32 -10.61
C LEU A 93 -2.45 -6.57 -9.96
N PHE A 94 -2.29 -6.18 -8.70
CA PHE A 94 -0.98 -6.10 -8.05
C PHE A 94 -0.83 -7.06 -6.89
N PHE A 95 -1.90 -7.31 -6.13
CA PHE A 95 -1.87 -8.09 -4.89
C PHE A 95 -2.51 -9.47 -5.01
N PHE A 96 -2.59 -9.99 -6.23
CA PHE A 96 -3.05 -11.34 -6.56
C PHE A 96 -4.50 -11.62 -6.15
N GLY A 97 -5.28 -10.64 -5.74
CA GLY A 97 -6.60 -10.84 -5.13
C GLY A 97 -6.56 -11.35 -3.69
N SER A 98 -5.43 -11.17 -3.00
CA SER A 98 -5.20 -11.68 -1.65
C SER A 98 -5.79 -10.77 -0.56
N LEU A 99 -5.95 -9.48 -0.82
CA LEU A 99 -6.32 -8.49 0.19
C LEU A 99 -7.81 -8.49 0.50
N ARG A 100 -8.72 -8.61 -0.48
CA ARG A 100 -10.18 -8.45 -0.24
C ARG A 100 -10.75 -9.39 0.84
N ARG A 101 -10.10 -10.53 1.07
CA ARG A 101 -10.52 -11.52 2.07
C ARG A 101 -9.99 -11.21 3.47
N ARG A 102 -8.87 -10.48 3.56
CA ARG A 102 -8.11 -10.24 4.79
C ARG A 102 -8.09 -8.79 5.24
N VAL A 103 -8.45 -7.87 4.36
CA VAL A 103 -8.39 -6.44 4.59
C VAL A 103 -9.80 -5.86 4.61
N GLU A 104 -10.08 -5.02 5.60
CA GLU A 104 -11.27 -4.18 5.66
C GLU A 104 -10.92 -2.78 5.15
N LEU A 105 -11.56 -2.35 4.07
CA LEU A 105 -11.50 -0.96 3.65
C LEU A 105 -12.62 -0.18 4.35
N ARG A 106 -12.26 0.91 5.03
CA ARG A 106 -13.19 1.87 5.63
C ARG A 106 -12.95 3.24 5.07
N ILE A 107 -14.00 3.86 4.55
CA ILE A 107 -13.95 5.23 4.04
C ILE A 107 -14.72 6.11 5.01
N ARG A 108 -14.07 7.16 5.51
CA ARG A 108 -14.59 8.06 6.54
C ARG A 108 -14.43 9.51 6.09
N HIS A 109 -15.25 10.40 6.61
CA HIS A 109 -15.02 11.84 6.47
C HIS A 109 -14.20 12.36 7.65
N ARG A 110 -13.33 13.32 7.40
CA ARG A 110 -12.50 13.96 8.43
C ARG A 110 -12.14 15.39 8.04
N LYS A 111 -12.18 16.30 9.01
CA LYS A 111 -11.48 17.60 8.90
C LYS A 111 -9.98 17.42 9.04
N LEU A 112 -9.23 17.70 7.97
CA LEU A 112 -7.76 17.66 8.02
C LEU A 112 -7.26 18.84 8.87
N ARG A 113 -6.33 18.57 9.78
CA ARG A 113 -5.68 19.57 10.63
C ARG A 113 -4.21 19.67 10.28
N GLY A 114 -3.91 20.48 9.26
CA GLY A 114 -2.54 20.86 8.93
C GLY A 114 -1.91 20.07 7.78
N PRO A 115 -0.72 20.51 7.36
CA PRO A 115 -0.09 20.15 6.07
C PRO A 115 0.48 18.73 5.99
N LEU A 116 0.61 18.02 7.12
CA LEU A 116 1.10 16.63 7.19
C LEU A 116 0.00 15.66 7.61
N CYS A 117 -1.26 16.04 7.44
CA CYS A 117 -2.37 15.13 7.70
C CYS A 117 -2.33 13.92 6.76
N THR A 118 -2.48 12.73 7.35
CA THR A 118 -2.57 11.49 6.61
C THR A 118 -3.99 11.30 6.05
N LEU A 119 -4.09 11.11 4.74
CA LEU A 119 -5.34 10.76 4.04
C LEU A 119 -5.68 9.27 4.17
N GLY A 120 -4.72 8.47 4.63
CA GLY A 120 -4.83 7.03 4.77
C GLY A 120 -4.11 6.55 6.02
N ILE A 121 -4.57 5.43 6.56
CA ILE A 121 -3.84 4.68 7.57
C ILE A 121 -4.17 3.20 7.45
N THR A 122 -3.15 2.37 7.66
CA THR A 122 -3.29 0.93 7.77
C THR A 122 -2.94 0.49 9.19
N SER A 123 -3.78 -0.37 9.76
CA SER A 123 -3.56 -0.94 11.09
C SER A 123 -3.87 -2.43 11.10
N GLY A 124 -3.02 -3.21 11.77
CA GLY A 124 -3.39 -4.57 12.18
C GLY A 124 -4.51 -4.51 13.22
N ARG A 125 -5.44 -5.47 13.21
CA ARG A 125 -6.40 -5.59 14.32
C ARG A 125 -5.68 -6.08 15.57
N GLU A 126 -6.07 -5.52 16.72
CA GLU A 126 -5.51 -5.89 18.01
C GLU A 126 -5.69 -7.39 18.29
N ILE A 127 -4.75 -7.95 19.05
CA ILE A 127 -4.75 -9.37 19.44
C ILE A 127 -6.06 -9.73 20.15
N GLU A 128 -6.61 -8.81 20.96
CA GLU A 128 -7.87 -9.01 21.66
C GLU A 128 -9.06 -9.17 20.71
N ASP A 129 -9.13 -8.40 19.63
CA ASP A 129 -10.16 -8.54 18.60
C ASP A 129 -10.03 -9.87 17.86
N ARG A 130 -8.81 -10.36 17.66
CA ARG A 130 -8.55 -11.69 17.08
C ARG A 130 -9.03 -12.80 17.99
N ILE A 131 -8.65 -12.74 19.27
CA ILE A 131 -9.03 -13.72 20.29
C ILE A 131 -10.55 -13.71 20.48
N ARG A 132 -11.16 -12.53 20.62
CA ARG A 132 -12.62 -12.38 20.77
C ARG A 132 -13.38 -12.94 19.58
N GLY A 133 -12.88 -12.75 18.36
CA GLY A 133 -13.48 -13.33 17.18
C GLY A 133 -13.35 -14.86 17.12
N MET A 134 -12.21 -15.43 17.55
CA MET A 134 -12.04 -16.90 17.65
C MET A 134 -13.09 -17.54 18.59
N PHE A 135 -13.40 -16.90 19.72
CA PHE A 135 -14.40 -17.43 20.66
C PHE A 135 -15.85 -17.26 20.22
N LYS A 136 -16.13 -16.32 19.30
CA LYS A 136 -17.49 -16.10 18.78
C LYS A 136 -17.89 -17.05 17.66
N GLY A 137 -17.01 -17.97 17.23
CA GLY A 137 -17.24 -18.78 16.03
C GLY A 137 -17.25 -17.96 14.73
N ASP A 138 -17.00 -16.66 14.83
CA ASP A 138 -16.73 -15.81 13.70
C ASP A 138 -15.37 -16.24 13.17
N ASN A 139 -15.37 -16.89 12.00
CA ASN A 139 -14.18 -16.98 11.17
C ASN A 139 -13.62 -15.56 11.06
N VAL A 140 -12.61 -15.20 11.85
CA VAL A 140 -12.05 -13.85 11.89
C VAL A 140 -11.37 -13.60 10.54
N LYS A 141 -12.18 -13.14 9.58
CA LYS A 141 -11.82 -13.12 8.16
C LYS A 141 -10.82 -12.00 7.88
N LYS A 142 -10.96 -10.85 8.56
CA LYS A 142 -10.17 -9.65 8.27
C LYS A 142 -9.14 -9.36 9.37
N ALA A 143 -7.87 -9.44 9.00
CA ALA A 143 -6.71 -9.27 9.87
C ALA A 143 -6.20 -7.82 9.92
N VAL A 144 -6.47 -7.03 8.88
CA VAL A 144 -5.95 -5.68 8.68
C VAL A 144 -7.08 -4.74 8.28
N GLU A 145 -7.00 -3.49 8.69
CA GLU A 145 -7.92 -2.42 8.30
C GLU A 145 -7.14 -1.33 7.56
N ILE A 146 -7.66 -0.90 6.41
CA ILE A 146 -7.27 0.33 5.71
C ILE A 146 -8.38 1.34 5.95
N LYS A 147 -8.03 2.52 6.46
CA LYS A 147 -8.93 3.67 6.55
C LYS A 147 -8.49 4.73 5.55
N ILE A 148 -9.41 5.20 4.71
CA ILE A 148 -9.22 6.37 3.84
C ILE A 148 -10.12 7.50 4.34
N TYR A 149 -9.54 8.68 4.52
CA TYR A 149 -10.22 9.87 5.01
C TYR A 149 -10.51 10.82 3.86
N LEU A 150 -11.80 10.97 3.55
CA LEU A 150 -12.31 12.00 2.66
C LEU A 150 -12.36 13.33 3.41
N GLU A 151 -11.81 14.37 2.81
CA GLU A 151 -11.84 15.71 3.38
C GLU A 151 -13.28 16.27 3.38
N GLU A 152 -13.71 16.80 4.53
CA GLU A 152 -15.05 17.41 4.67
C GLU A 152 -15.16 18.73 3.92
N GLU A 153 -14.12 19.56 3.98
CA GLU A 153 -14.02 20.88 3.36
C GLU A 153 -13.04 20.80 2.18
N GLU A 154 -13.41 20.02 1.17
CA GLU A 154 -12.57 19.75 0.01
C GLU A 154 -12.47 21.01 -0.89
N HIS A 155 -11.34 21.72 -0.84
CA HIS A 155 -11.08 22.87 -1.71
C HIS A 155 -10.61 22.48 -3.13
N ARG A 156 -10.37 21.18 -3.35
CA ARG A 156 -9.87 20.64 -4.62
C ARG A 156 -11.02 20.23 -5.54
N SER A 157 -10.75 20.18 -6.84
CA SER A 157 -11.68 19.55 -7.77
C SER A 157 -11.86 18.06 -7.45
N ARG A 158 -13.02 17.50 -7.78
CA ARG A 158 -13.29 16.06 -7.61
C ARG A 158 -12.20 15.19 -8.25
N LYS A 159 -11.72 15.58 -9.43
CA LYS A 159 -10.69 14.86 -10.18
C LYS A 159 -9.36 14.83 -9.42
N GLU A 160 -8.90 15.98 -8.93
CA GLU A 160 -7.67 16.09 -8.15
C GLU A 160 -7.75 15.26 -6.86
N ALA A 161 -8.85 15.41 -6.11
CA ALA A 161 -9.08 14.65 -4.89
C ALA A 161 -9.05 13.13 -5.14
N LEU A 162 -9.69 12.66 -6.22
CA LEU A 162 -9.68 11.24 -6.59
C LEU A 162 -8.30 10.74 -7.06
N VAL A 163 -7.46 11.57 -7.67
CA VAL A 163 -6.05 11.21 -7.94
C VAL A 163 -5.34 10.91 -6.63
N GLU A 164 -5.47 11.80 -5.65
CA GLU A 164 -4.81 11.62 -4.34
C GLU A 164 -5.37 10.42 -3.58
N TYR A 165 -6.70 10.27 -3.47
CA TYR A 165 -7.28 9.13 -2.77
C TYR A 165 -6.88 7.77 -3.37
N ARG A 166 -6.69 7.68 -4.70
CA ARG A 166 -6.19 6.46 -5.34
C ARG A 166 -4.73 6.19 -5.02
N ALA A 167 -3.91 7.23 -5.02
CA ALA A 167 -2.51 7.11 -4.64
C ALA A 167 -2.38 6.70 -3.17
N THR A 168 -3.12 7.35 -2.26
CA THR A 168 -3.20 6.98 -0.85
C THR A 168 -3.71 5.55 -0.67
N LEU A 169 -4.76 5.16 -1.38
CA LEU A 169 -5.26 3.78 -1.30
C LEU A 169 -4.19 2.77 -1.68
N LEU A 170 -3.49 2.98 -2.79
CA LEU A 170 -2.44 2.05 -3.22
C LEU A 170 -1.25 2.04 -2.26
N HIS A 171 -0.91 3.18 -1.66
CA HIS A 171 0.08 3.30 -0.58
C HIS A 171 -0.30 2.41 0.62
N GLU A 172 -1.52 2.54 1.12
CA GLU A 172 -2.03 1.75 2.24
C GLU A 172 -2.15 0.25 1.90
N MET A 173 -2.48 -0.09 0.66
CA MET A 173 -2.53 -1.50 0.23
C MET A 173 -1.16 -2.20 0.28
N ILE A 174 -0.05 -1.48 0.11
CA ILE A 174 1.30 -2.03 0.30
C ILE A 174 1.51 -2.38 1.78
N HIS A 175 1.21 -1.45 2.70
CA HIS A 175 1.27 -1.72 4.13
C HIS A 175 0.38 -2.90 4.51
N ALA A 176 -0.85 -2.93 3.99
CA ALA A 176 -1.78 -4.01 4.31
C ALA A 176 -1.32 -5.37 3.81
N PHE A 177 -0.70 -5.42 2.63
CA PHE A 177 -0.10 -6.65 2.10
C PHE A 177 1.05 -7.16 2.98
N LEU A 178 1.96 -6.27 3.40
CA LEU A 178 3.05 -6.63 4.29
C LEU A 178 2.52 -7.06 5.67
N LEU A 179 1.59 -6.30 6.26
CA LEU A 179 0.95 -6.63 7.54
C LEU A 179 0.11 -7.92 7.52
N CYS A 180 -0.37 -8.37 6.36
CA CYS A 180 -1.04 -9.68 6.28
C CYS A 180 -0.01 -10.83 6.22
N TRP A 181 1.04 -10.68 5.42
CA TRP A 181 1.78 -11.84 4.92
C TRP A 181 3.25 -11.88 5.36
N ALA A 182 3.86 -10.73 5.62
CA ALA A 182 5.26 -10.66 6.06
C ALA A 182 5.38 -11.17 7.50
N CYS A 183 6.51 -11.82 7.80
CA CYS A 183 6.83 -12.23 9.16
C CYS A 183 6.83 -11.01 10.10
N ASP A 184 6.14 -11.16 11.23
CA ASP A 184 5.96 -10.16 12.29
C ASP A 184 6.96 -10.33 13.45
N TYR A 185 7.94 -11.23 13.29
CA TYR A 185 9.04 -11.34 14.24
C TYR A 185 9.93 -10.09 14.16
N GLU A 186 10.38 -9.57 15.31
CA GLU A 186 11.03 -8.27 15.44
C GLU A 186 12.18 -8.06 14.44
N GLU A 187 13.10 -9.02 14.37
CA GLU A 187 14.23 -9.00 13.43
C GLU A 187 13.81 -9.00 11.96
N CYS A 188 12.68 -9.64 11.64
CA CYS A 188 12.11 -9.66 10.29
C CYS A 188 11.37 -8.36 9.97
N THR A 189 10.72 -7.74 10.96
CA THR A 189 10.01 -6.47 10.79
C THR A 189 10.92 -5.30 10.50
N ALA A 190 12.15 -5.31 11.04
CA ALA A 190 13.16 -4.30 10.74
C ALA A 190 13.44 -4.14 9.23
N ALA A 191 13.25 -5.20 8.43
CA ALA A 191 13.48 -5.15 6.99
C ALA A 191 12.44 -4.34 6.20
N TRP A 192 11.22 -4.19 6.75
CA TRP A 192 10.12 -3.49 6.10
C TRP A 192 9.48 -2.41 6.99
N ASP A 193 10.11 -2.15 8.12
CA ASP A 193 9.83 -1.08 9.09
C ASP A 193 8.46 -1.12 9.77
N GLY A 194 7.71 -2.24 9.67
CA GLY A 194 6.46 -2.53 10.41
C GLY A 194 5.27 -1.58 10.14
N HIS A 195 5.49 -0.30 10.36
CA HIS A 195 4.60 0.83 10.20
C HIS A 195 5.20 1.97 9.37
N GLY A 196 6.50 1.93 9.04
CA GLY A 196 7.14 2.89 8.15
C GLY A 196 7.25 2.42 6.70
N HIS A 197 8.01 3.20 5.95
CA HIS A 197 8.30 3.17 4.51
C HIS A 197 9.75 2.72 4.24
N GLY A 198 10.22 1.70 4.97
CA GLY A 198 11.55 1.11 4.79
C GLY A 198 11.84 0.60 3.37
N ALA A 199 13.06 0.10 3.12
CA ALA A 199 13.55 -0.17 1.78
C ALA A 199 12.66 -1.10 0.93
N ILE A 200 12.06 -2.11 1.57
CA ILE A 200 11.12 -3.02 0.92
C ILE A 200 9.87 -2.31 0.43
N TRP A 201 9.30 -1.42 1.26
CA TRP A 201 8.14 -0.63 0.89
C TRP A 201 8.46 0.31 -0.27
N GLN A 202 9.60 1.01 -0.22
CA GLN A 202 10.05 1.92 -1.28
C GLN A 202 10.23 1.20 -2.64
N ASP A 203 10.81 0.00 -2.62
CA ASP A 203 11.01 -0.82 -3.82
C ASP A 203 9.65 -1.19 -4.46
N ILE A 204 8.68 -1.61 -3.63
CA ILE A 204 7.32 -1.94 -4.09
C ILE A 204 6.63 -0.70 -4.64
N ALA A 205 6.61 0.39 -3.87
CA ALA A 205 5.93 1.62 -4.23
C ALA A 205 6.50 2.20 -5.54
N CYS A 206 7.82 2.19 -5.72
CA CYS A 206 8.47 2.62 -6.96
C CYS A 206 8.01 1.78 -8.17
N ALA A 207 7.94 0.46 -8.01
CA ALA A 207 7.49 -0.43 -9.09
C ALA A 207 6.01 -0.22 -9.44
N LEU A 208 5.16 0.04 -8.45
CA LEU A 208 3.73 0.29 -8.66
C LEU A 208 3.46 1.67 -9.27
N GLU A 209 4.18 2.72 -8.88
CA GLU A 209 4.11 4.02 -9.55
C GLU A 209 4.49 3.90 -11.04
N HIS A 210 5.53 3.13 -11.34
CA HIS A 210 5.94 2.89 -12.73
C HIS A 210 4.86 2.13 -13.50
N ALA A 211 4.31 1.05 -12.91
CA ALA A 211 3.28 0.25 -13.55
C ALA A 211 2.00 1.04 -13.81
N THR A 212 1.57 1.87 -12.85
CA THR A 212 0.33 2.65 -12.99
C THR A 212 0.44 3.74 -14.06
N ARG A 213 1.61 4.37 -14.23
CA ARG A 213 1.84 5.44 -15.22
C ARG A 213 1.78 4.97 -16.68
N GLU A 214 2.05 3.70 -16.93
CA GLU A 214 2.23 3.19 -18.29
C GLU A 214 0.96 3.33 -19.15
N ARG A 215 1.12 3.94 -20.34
CA ARG A 215 0.01 4.31 -21.24
C ARG A 215 -0.78 3.10 -21.77
N GLY A 216 -0.12 1.96 -22.00
CA GLY A 216 -0.76 0.72 -22.47
C GLY A 216 -1.50 -0.06 -21.38
N PHE A 217 -1.31 0.32 -20.11
CA PHE A 217 -1.83 -0.38 -18.96
C PHE A 217 -2.96 0.42 -18.29
N LEU A 218 -2.66 1.15 -17.20
CA LEU A 218 -3.65 1.92 -16.46
C LEU A 218 -3.65 3.41 -16.82
N HIS A 219 -2.50 3.94 -17.24
CA HIS A 219 -2.30 5.37 -17.51
C HIS A 219 -2.78 6.29 -16.36
N LEU A 220 -2.47 5.88 -15.13
CA LEU A 220 -2.73 6.64 -13.91
C LEU A 220 -1.38 7.16 -13.42
N GLU A 221 -1.20 8.48 -13.46
CA GLU A 221 0.01 9.13 -12.94
C GLU A 221 -0.02 9.21 -11.41
N LEU A 222 -0.10 8.05 -10.74
CA LEU A 222 -0.14 7.99 -9.28
C LEU A 222 1.25 8.28 -8.71
N ARG A 223 1.28 9.13 -7.68
CA ARG A 223 2.46 9.38 -6.84
C ARG A 223 2.10 8.96 -5.43
N LEU A 224 2.71 7.88 -4.93
CA LEU A 224 2.42 7.27 -3.63
C LEU A 224 3.08 8.02 -2.47
N GLY A 225 3.58 9.24 -2.69
CA GLY A 225 4.18 10.07 -1.65
C GLY A 225 5.53 9.57 -1.14
N ARG A 226 6.26 8.77 -1.93
CA ARG A 226 7.51 8.11 -1.50
C ARG A 226 8.55 9.08 -0.95
N GLU A 227 8.73 10.23 -1.60
CA GLU A 227 9.73 11.24 -1.20
C GLU A 227 9.35 11.93 0.11
N ILE A 228 8.06 12.22 0.33
CA ILE A 228 7.59 12.86 1.57
C ILE A 228 7.56 11.87 2.74
N SER A 229 7.15 10.62 2.49
CA SER A 229 7.24 9.52 3.44
C SER A 229 8.67 9.33 3.95
N LEU A 230 9.63 9.20 3.04
CA LEU A 230 11.04 9.05 3.38
C LEU A 230 11.58 10.25 4.17
N ALA A 231 11.14 11.46 3.83
CA ALA A 231 11.52 12.67 4.55
C ALA A 231 11.00 12.67 6.00
N ILE A 232 9.75 12.23 6.21
CA ILE A 232 9.15 12.09 7.55
C ILE A 232 9.94 11.06 8.38
N GLU A 233 10.28 9.91 7.80
CA GLU A 233 11.06 8.88 8.50
C GLU A 233 12.45 9.35 8.90
N VAL A 234 13.18 10.00 7.99
CA VAL A 234 14.51 10.55 8.27
C VAL A 234 14.42 11.60 9.37
N HIS A 235 13.37 12.42 9.34
CA HIS A 235 13.13 13.42 10.37
C HIS A 235 12.89 12.76 11.74
N GLN A 236 12.10 11.68 11.79
CA GLN A 236 11.77 10.98 13.03
C GLN A 236 12.94 10.15 13.59
N THR A 237 13.68 9.45 12.73
CA THR A 237 14.64 8.42 13.12
C THR A 237 16.11 8.86 13.03
N GLY A 238 16.39 9.92 12.25
CA GLY A 238 17.76 10.32 11.92
C GLY A 238 18.49 9.38 10.95
N SER A 239 17.82 8.34 10.44
CA SER A 239 18.44 7.32 9.57
C SER A 239 18.40 7.74 8.10
N TRP A 240 19.51 8.26 7.59
CA TRP A 240 19.60 8.74 6.20
C TRP A 240 19.75 7.60 5.18
N PRO A 241 19.03 7.65 4.04
CA PRO A 241 19.24 6.71 2.94
C PRO A 241 20.63 6.85 2.33
N ARG A 242 21.17 5.76 1.79
CA ARG A 242 22.43 5.80 1.04
C ARG A 242 22.19 6.38 -0.35
N LYS A 243 23.24 6.91 -1.00
CA LYS A 243 23.16 7.36 -2.41
C LYS A 243 22.65 6.27 -3.36
N SER A 244 23.04 5.02 -3.11
CA SER A 244 22.56 3.87 -3.87
C SER A 244 21.06 3.63 -3.72
N ASP A 245 20.46 3.98 -2.57
CA ASP A 245 19.03 3.83 -2.33
C ASP A 245 18.23 4.84 -3.14
N PHE A 246 18.66 6.11 -3.17
CA PHE A 246 18.04 7.15 -4.02
C PHE A 246 18.03 6.75 -5.50
N ALA A 247 19.17 6.24 -6.00
CA ALA A 247 19.27 5.76 -7.38
C ALA A 247 18.33 4.56 -7.63
N ARG A 248 18.30 3.57 -6.72
CA ARG A 248 17.41 2.40 -6.82
C ARG A 248 15.94 2.80 -6.85
N TRP A 249 15.55 3.80 -6.07
CA TRP A 249 14.16 4.28 -5.95
C TRP A 249 13.80 5.36 -6.97
N ASN A 250 14.72 5.73 -7.86
CA ASN A 250 14.55 6.83 -8.80
C ASN A 250 14.03 8.11 -8.11
N ILE A 251 14.61 8.44 -6.95
CA ILE A 251 14.34 9.67 -6.21
C ILE A 251 15.57 10.57 -6.39
N ALA A 252 15.39 11.74 -6.98
CA ALA A 252 16.47 12.71 -7.05
C ALA A 252 16.76 13.24 -5.64
N GLU A 253 18.03 13.23 -5.23
CA GLU A 253 18.47 13.70 -3.90
C GLU A 253 17.99 15.13 -3.61
N ARG A 254 17.99 16.01 -4.63
CA ARG A 254 17.46 17.38 -4.51
C ARG A 254 15.97 17.42 -4.13
N ASP A 255 15.18 16.51 -4.70
CA ASP A 255 13.72 16.50 -4.52
C ASP A 255 13.40 15.97 -3.12
N PHE A 256 14.14 14.94 -2.67
CA PHE A 256 14.11 14.47 -1.29
C PHE A 256 14.50 15.58 -0.30
N LEU A 257 15.63 16.26 -0.49
CA LEU A 257 16.07 17.36 0.39
C LEU A 257 15.05 18.49 0.47
N LYS A 258 14.35 18.80 -0.63
CA LYS A 258 13.25 19.76 -0.65
C LYS A 258 12.09 19.30 0.25
N ARG A 259 11.73 18.01 0.21
CA ARG A 259 10.69 17.43 1.08
C ARG A 259 11.13 17.37 2.53
N TYR A 260 12.38 17.01 2.80
CA TYR A 260 12.93 16.99 4.16
C TYR A 260 12.91 18.38 4.82
N LYS A 261 13.36 19.43 4.11
CA LYS A 261 13.25 20.82 4.59
C LYS A 261 11.80 21.24 4.85
N TYR A 262 10.87 20.82 4.00
CA TYR A 262 9.45 21.08 4.20
C TYR A 262 8.92 20.45 5.48
N VAL A 263 9.32 19.20 5.79
CA VAL A 263 8.97 18.53 7.05
C VAL A 263 9.58 19.27 8.25
N GLU A 264 10.87 19.64 8.21
CA GLU A 264 11.52 20.41 9.28
C GLU A 264 10.84 21.77 9.54
N ASN A 265 10.37 22.44 8.50
CA ASN A 265 9.65 23.71 8.65
C ASN A 265 8.30 23.56 9.34
N ILE A 266 7.66 22.39 9.26
CA ILE A 266 6.35 22.12 9.84
C ILE A 266 6.47 21.55 11.25
N GLU A 267 7.31 20.53 11.43
CA GLU A 267 7.46 19.78 12.69
C GLU A 267 8.50 20.42 13.63
N GLY A 268 9.29 21.38 13.13
CA GLY A 268 10.42 21.96 13.85
C GLY A 268 11.69 21.11 13.71
N PRO A 269 12.75 21.39 14.50
CA PRO A 269 13.99 20.60 14.44
C PRO A 269 13.77 19.17 14.97
N PRO A 270 14.42 18.16 14.37
CA PRO A 270 14.23 16.77 14.75
C PRO A 270 14.62 16.50 16.20
N GLN A 271 13.87 15.62 16.87
CA GLN A 271 14.03 15.35 18.30
C GLN A 271 15.40 14.75 18.64
N TRP A 272 15.98 13.93 17.76
CA TRP A 272 17.29 13.30 17.93
C TRP A 272 18.48 14.28 17.86
N ARG A 273 18.27 15.55 17.51
CA ARG A 273 19.31 16.59 17.60
C ARG A 273 19.40 17.28 18.96
N LYS A 274 18.48 16.98 19.88
CA LYS A 274 18.43 17.62 21.21
C LYS A 274 19.25 16.86 22.28
N SER A 275 19.85 15.73 21.92
CA SER A 275 20.72 14.88 22.76
C SER A 275 22.16 15.01 22.33
#